data_AF-A0A821ZC52-F1
#
_entry.id   AF-A0A821ZC52-F1
#
_cell.length_a   1.000
_cell.length_b   1.000
_cell.length_c   1.000
_cell.angle_alpha   90.00
_cell.angle_beta   90.00
_cell.angle_gamma   90.00
#
_symmetry.space_group_name_H-M   'P 1'
#
loop_
_entity.id
_entity.type
_entity.pdbx_description
1 polymer ?
#
loop_
_entity_poly.entity_id
_entity_poly.type
_entity_poly.pdbx_seq_one_letter_code
_entity_poly.pdbx_strand_id
1 'polypeptide(L)'
;MIKNKDREIITARIIQIASTALSLNRGGYLEIVTEKRMKLTQYSCYQSVVEHIQEKCFDLQNEFVLNKLYIIANLCEIGLLDLTINQAIDQVCNERLQFDY
;
A
#
# COMPACT_ATOMS: atom_id res chain seq x y z
N MET A 1 -16.27 13.12 6.86
CA MET A 1 -16.03 12.97 5.39
C MET A 1 -14.59 13.39 5.12
N ILE A 2 -13.74 12.50 4.58
CA ILE A 2 -12.31 12.78 4.36
C ILE A 2 -12.12 14.05 3.51
N LYS A 3 -11.15 14.90 3.87
CA LYS A 3 -10.80 16.09 3.08
C LYS A 3 -10.01 15.67 1.85
N ASN A 4 -10.10 16.45 0.76
CA ASN A 4 -9.34 16.14 -0.47
C ASN A 4 -7.82 16.05 -0.24
N LYS A 5 -7.28 16.89 0.65
CA LYS A 5 -5.86 16.84 1.04
C LYS A 5 -5.47 15.49 1.67
N ASP A 6 -6.33 14.90 2.48
CA ASP A 6 -6.07 13.61 3.12
C ASP A 6 -6.08 12.48 2.07
N ARG A 7 -6.97 12.57 1.07
CA ARG A 7 -7.00 11.63 -0.07
C ARG A 7 -5.69 11.62 -0.85
N GLU A 8 -5.14 12.81 -1.10
CA GLU A 8 -3.87 12.98 -1.79
C GLU A 8 -2.72 12.38 -0.98
N ILE A 9 -2.67 12.65 0.33
CA ILE A 9 -1.65 12.10 1.23
C ILE A 9 -1.71 10.57 1.27
N ILE A 10 -2.90 9.99 1.45
CA ILE A 10 -3.09 8.53 1.46
C ILE A 10 -2.64 7.92 0.15
N THR A 11 -3.06 8.49 -0.98
CA THR A 11 -2.72 7.99 -2.31
C THR A 11 -1.21 8.06 -2.55
N ALA A 12 -0.60 9.21 -2.25
CA ALA A 12 0.84 9.41 -2.40
C ALA A 12 1.64 8.44 -1.52
N ARG A 13 1.21 8.21 -0.27
CA ARG A 13 1.88 7.30 0.65
C ARG A 13 1.84 5.85 0.15
N ILE A 14 0.69 5.37 -0.33
CA ILE A 14 0.56 4.01 -0.86
C ILE A 14 1.38 3.83 -2.15
N ILE A 15 1.40 4.84 -3.04
CA ILE A 15 2.24 4.82 -4.24
C ILE A 15 3.73 4.82 -3.86
N GLN A 16 4.10 5.58 -2.83
CA GLN A 16 5.48 5.61 -2.33
C GLN A 16 5.91 4.25 -1.77
N ILE A 17 5.04 3.56 -1.01
CA ILE A 17 5.28 2.17 -0.57
C ILE A 17 5.56 1.27 -1.77
N ALA A 18 4.70 1.32 -2.79
CA ALA A 18 4.86 0.51 -3.99
C ALA A 18 6.17 0.83 -4.73
N SER A 19 6.50 2.11 -4.91
CA SER A 19 7.74 2.55 -5.53
C SER A 19 8.98 2.08 -4.75
N THR A 20 8.98 2.22 -3.43
CA THR A 20 10.07 1.76 -2.55
C THR A 20 10.23 0.24 -2.62
N ALA A 21 9.14 -0.53 -2.57
CA ALA A 21 9.15 -1.98 -2.67
C ALA A 21 9.67 -2.50 -4.03
N LEU A 22 9.49 -1.72 -5.09
CA LEU A 22 9.90 -2.04 -6.47
C LEU A 22 11.30 -1.54 -6.86
N SER A 23 11.98 -0.80 -5.96
CA SER A 23 13.22 -0.08 -6.25
C SER A 23 14.39 -0.97 -6.72
N LEU A 24 14.37 -2.27 -6.45
CA LEU A 24 15.36 -3.24 -6.95
C LEU A 24 14.91 -3.91 -8.26
N ASN A 25 15.33 -3.36 -9.41
CA ASN A 25 15.12 -3.92 -10.76
C ASN A 25 13.66 -4.19 -11.17
N ARG A 26 12.68 -3.66 -10.42
CA ARG A 26 11.24 -3.86 -10.68
C ARG A 26 10.48 -2.54 -10.89
N GLY A 27 11.18 -1.42 -11.10
CA GLY A 27 10.55 -0.11 -11.30
C GLY A 27 9.55 -0.05 -12.46
N GLY A 28 9.74 -0.85 -13.52
CA GLY A 28 8.80 -0.96 -14.64
C GLY A 28 7.43 -1.55 -14.28
N TYR A 29 7.29 -2.15 -13.10
CA TYR A 29 5.99 -2.67 -12.62
C TYR A 29 5.15 -1.61 -11.89
N LEU A 30 5.68 -0.40 -11.64
CA LEU A 30 4.95 0.61 -10.86
C LEU A 30 3.61 0.97 -11.50
N GLU A 31 3.61 1.26 -12.80
CA GLU A 31 2.40 1.55 -13.58
C GLU A 31 1.39 0.39 -13.50
N ILE A 32 1.90 -0.85 -13.66
CA ILE A 32 1.08 -2.06 -13.60
C ILE A 32 0.38 -2.18 -12.24
N VAL A 33 1.09 -1.97 -11.14
CA VAL A 33 0.51 -2.11 -9.79
C VAL A 33 -0.36 -0.93 -9.38
N THR A 34 -0.17 0.26 -9.98
CA THR A 34 -0.99 1.44 -9.67
C THR A 34 -2.22 1.59 -10.55
N GLU A 35 -2.30 0.91 -11.70
CA GLU A 35 -3.43 1.09 -12.64
C GLU A 35 -4.33 -0.13 -12.76
N LYS A 36 -3.79 -1.34 -12.60
CA LYS A 36 -4.57 -2.57 -12.75
C LYS A 36 -5.28 -2.94 -11.46
N ARG A 37 -6.37 -3.69 -11.57
CA ARG A 37 -6.97 -4.41 -10.43
C ARG A 37 -6.82 -5.90 -10.68
N MET A 38 -5.77 -6.49 -10.12
CA MET A 38 -5.53 -7.92 -10.25
C MET A 38 -6.50 -8.71 -9.37
N LYS A 39 -6.82 -9.93 -9.78
CA LYS A 39 -7.57 -10.86 -8.93
C LYS A 39 -6.67 -11.27 -7.77
N LEU A 40 -7.12 -11.06 -6.54
CA LEU A 40 -6.40 -11.48 -5.35
C LEU A 40 -6.37 -13.02 -5.26
N THR A 41 -5.17 -13.59 -5.26
CA THR A 41 -4.88 -15.02 -5.07
C THR A 41 -3.83 -15.25 -3.98
N GLN A 42 -2.95 -14.27 -3.75
CA GLN A 42 -1.88 -14.31 -2.76
C GLN A 42 -2.36 -13.80 -1.38
N TYR A 43 -3.38 -14.45 -0.83
CA TYR A 43 -4.06 -14.01 0.40
C TYR A 43 -3.14 -13.85 1.61
N SER A 44 -2.20 -14.78 1.83
CA SER A 44 -1.27 -14.71 2.96
C SER A 44 -0.37 -13.49 2.91
N CYS A 45 0.16 -13.17 1.72
CA CYS A 45 0.97 -11.97 1.52
C CYS A 45 0.12 -10.72 1.76
N TYR A 46 -1.06 -10.66 1.14
CA TYR A 46 -1.94 -9.51 1.27
C TYR A 46 -2.35 -9.25 2.73
N GLN A 47 -2.74 -10.29 3.47
CA GLN A 47 -3.14 -10.16 4.86
C GLN A 47 -2.00 -9.61 5.72
N SER A 48 -0.80 -10.21 5.64
CA SER A 48 0.36 -9.77 6.42
C SER A 48 0.69 -8.29 6.15
N VAL A 49 0.67 -7.88 4.89
CA VAL A 49 1.02 -6.51 4.52
C VAL A 49 -0.06 -5.51 4.94
N VAL A 50 -1.34 -5.88 4.82
CA VAL A 50 -2.47 -5.03 5.25
C VAL A 50 -2.45 -4.83 6.77
N GLU A 51 -2.16 -5.88 7.54
CA GLU A 51 -1.98 -5.79 9.00
C GLU A 51 -0.83 -4.82 9.33
N HIS A 52 0.30 -4.91 8.63
CA HIS A 52 1.45 -4.02 8.84
C HIS A 52 1.13 -2.56 8.49
N ILE A 53 0.33 -2.29 7.44
CA ILE A 53 -0.14 -0.94 7.09
C ILE A 53 -1.05 -0.37 8.18
N GLN A 54 -1.98 -1.18 8.72
CA GLN A 54 -2.88 -0.77 9.79
C GLN A 54 -2.10 -0.31 11.03
N GLU A 55 -1.02 -1.03 11.35
CA GLU A 55 -0.16 -0.75 12.49
C GLU A 55 0.75 0.47 12.26
N LYS A 56 1.34 0.61 11.07
CA LYS A 56 2.41 1.58 10.81
C LYS A 56 1.96 2.87 10.13
N CYS A 57 1.00 2.81 9.22
CA CYS A 57 0.73 3.92 8.30
C CYS A 57 -0.53 4.71 8.66
N PHE A 58 -1.70 4.08 8.73
CA PHE A 58 -2.98 4.76 8.95
C PHE A 58 -4.09 3.75 9.29
N ASP A 59 -5.24 4.23 9.76
CA ASP A 59 -6.41 3.38 10.02
C ASP A 59 -7.15 2.99 8.73
N LEU A 60 -7.33 1.70 8.52
CA LEU A 60 -7.99 1.07 7.38
C LEU A 60 -9.52 1.10 7.47
N GLN A 61 -10.11 1.54 8.59
CA GLN A 61 -11.56 1.71 8.70
C GLN A 61 -12.12 2.75 7.72
N ASN A 62 -11.25 3.54 7.10
CA ASN A 62 -11.63 4.50 6.10
C ASN A 62 -11.85 3.86 4.71
N GLU A 63 -13.05 4.01 4.14
CA GLU A 63 -13.41 3.48 2.82
C GLU A 63 -12.48 3.95 1.69
N PHE A 64 -11.98 5.19 1.74
CA PHE A 64 -11.04 5.69 0.75
C PHE A 64 -9.71 4.93 0.82
N VAL A 65 -9.24 4.62 2.03
CA VAL A 65 -8.02 3.83 2.23
C VAL A 65 -8.21 2.42 1.69
N LEU A 66 -9.32 1.74 2.04
CA LEU A 66 -9.66 0.41 1.54
C LEU A 66 -9.64 0.37 0.00
N ASN A 67 -10.20 1.40 -0.64
CA ASN A 67 -10.23 1.53 -2.09
C ASN A 67 -8.86 1.64 -2.75
N LYS A 68 -7.80 1.95 -2.00
CA LYS A 68 -6.41 2.03 -2.48
C LYS A 68 -5.60 0.76 -2.19
N LEU A 69 -6.06 -0.13 -1.32
CA LEU A 69 -5.35 -1.37 -0.97
C LEU A 69 -5.19 -2.35 -2.14
N TYR A 70 -5.90 -2.14 -3.26
CA TYR A 70 -5.65 -2.93 -4.47
C TYR A 70 -4.21 -2.79 -4.99
N ILE A 71 -3.54 -1.65 -4.76
CA ILE A 71 -2.12 -1.46 -5.12
C ILE A 71 -1.24 -2.43 -4.33
N ILE A 72 -1.55 -2.62 -3.05
CA ILE A 72 -0.86 -3.55 -2.17
C ILE A 72 -1.13 -4.99 -2.57
N ALA A 73 -2.39 -5.32 -2.88
CA ALA A 73 -2.75 -6.62 -3.44
C ALA A 73 -1.93 -6.92 -4.71
N ASN A 74 -1.82 -5.95 -5.62
CA ASN A 74 -1.07 -6.12 -6.85
C ASN A 74 0.42 -6.40 -6.61
N LEU A 75 1.06 -5.80 -5.59
CA LEU A 75 2.45 -6.10 -5.24
C LEU A 75 2.62 -7.59 -4.89
N CYS A 76 1.69 -8.14 -4.11
CA CYS A 76 1.67 -9.58 -3.80
C CYS A 76 1.43 -10.42 -5.07
N GLU A 77 0.49 -10.03 -5.93
CA GLU A 77 0.16 -10.78 -7.16
C GLU A 77 1.30 -10.81 -8.19
N ILE A 78 2.15 -9.78 -8.25
CA ILE A 78 3.37 -9.81 -9.09
C ILE A 78 4.54 -10.55 -8.42
N GLY A 79 4.30 -11.21 -7.28
CA GLY A 79 5.28 -12.06 -6.60
C GLY A 79 6.32 -11.29 -5.79
N LEU A 80 5.98 -10.13 -5.22
CA LEU A 80 6.79 -9.58 -4.13
C LEU A 80 6.49 -10.37 -2.85
N LEU A 81 7.53 -10.56 -2.05
CA LEU A 81 7.41 -11.14 -0.72
C LEU A 81 6.85 -10.07 0.23
N ASP A 82 5.99 -10.50 1.14
CA ASP A 82 5.45 -9.70 2.25
C ASP A 82 6.57 -8.97 3.02
N LEU A 83 7.68 -9.66 3.33
CA LEU A 83 8.83 -9.08 4.01
C LEU A 83 9.40 -7.87 3.26
N THR A 84 9.51 -7.93 1.93
CA THR A 84 10.00 -6.81 1.12
C THR A 84 9.05 -5.63 1.16
N ILE A 85 7.75 -5.89 1.12
CA ILE A 85 6.73 -4.82 1.17
C ILE A 85 6.68 -4.21 2.59
N ASN A 86 6.78 -5.02 3.63
CA ASN A 86 6.82 -4.57 5.03
C ASN A 86 8.04 -3.70 5.32
N GLN A 87 9.21 -4.04 4.75
CA GLN A 87 10.39 -3.17 4.81
C GLN A 87 10.16 -1.82 4.12
N ALA A 88 9.48 -1.81 2.96
CA ALA A 88 9.12 -0.57 2.29
C ALA A 88 8.12 0.26 3.11
N ILE A 89 7.15 -0.40 3.76
CA ILE A 89 6.23 0.24 4.70
C ILE A 89 6.99 0.88 5.85
N ASP A 90 7.91 0.16 6.50
CA ASP A 90 8.70 0.69 7.61
C ASP A 90 9.52 1.92 7.21
N GLN A 91 10.08 1.94 6.00
CA GLN A 91 10.83 3.08 5.48
C GLN A 91 9.94 4.29 5.16
N VAL A 92 8.72 4.02 4.66
CA VAL A 92 7.82 5.06 4.19
C VAL A 92 6.96 5.60 5.34
N CYS A 93 6.57 4.78 6.31
CA CYS A 93 5.65 5.12 7.40
C CYS A 93 6.38 5.28 8.74
N ASN A 94 7.28 6.28 8.80
CA ASN A 94 7.99 6.66 10.02
C ASN A 94 7.08 7.15 11.15
N GLU A 95 5.89 7.64 10.80
CA GLU A 95 4.83 8.05 11.72
C GLU A 95 3.48 7.59 11.20
N ARG A 96 2.61 7.13 12.12
CA ARG A 96 1.25 6.71 11.78
C ARG A 96 0.38 7.95 11.62
N LEU A 97 -0.15 8.14 10.41
CA LEU A 97 -1.06 9.25 10.09
C LEU A 97 -2.42 9.01 10.74
N GLN A 98 -2.89 10.03 11.44
CA GLN A 98 -4.25 10.11 11.95
C GLN A 98 -5.01 11.13 11.12
N PHE A 99 -6.21 10.75 10.68
CA PHE A 99 -7.10 11.64 9.95
C PHE A 99 -8.40 11.70 10.73
N ASP A 100 -8.91 12.92 10.93
CA ASP A 100 -10.22 13.12 11.55
C ASP A 100 -11.31 12.74 10.54
N TYR A 101 -12.17 11.79 10.89
CA TYR A 101 -13.19 11.22 9.99
C TYR A 101 -14.60 11.70 10.26
#